data_AF-A0A7Y6UED6-F1
#
_entry.id   AF-A0A7Y6UED6-F1
#
_cell.length_a   1.000
_cell.length_b   1.000
_cell.length_c   1.000
_cell.angle_alpha   90.00
_cell.angle_beta   90.00
_cell.angle_gamma   90.00
#
_symmetry.space_group_name_H-M   'P 1'
#
loop_
_entity.id
_entity.type
_entity.pdbx_description
1 polymer ?
#
loop_
_entity_poly.entity_id
_entity_poly.type
_entity_poly.pdbx_seq_one_letter_code
_entity_poly.pdbx_strand_id
1 'polypeptide(L)'
;MGSDDRFKSDLVARPPQTVERSEEPPVVARLVVEIRSDGSRTIARGAIDDAQHGERVAIEARGDSPMQLAIALARALTQLPRLSARSAVRGLLGRRRDK
;
A
#
# COMPACT_ATOMS: atom_id res chain seq x y z
N MET A 1 -35.40 -25.90 36.97
CA MET A 1 -34.05 -25.30 37.08
C MET A 1 -33.06 -26.32 36.55
N GLY A 2 -32.40 -26.22 35.40
CA GLY A 2 -32.47 -25.33 34.24
C GLY A 2 -31.88 -26.11 33.06
N SER A 3 -32.65 -26.26 31.98
CA SER A 3 -32.31 -27.05 30.79
C SER A 3 -32.00 -26.12 29.62
N ASP A 4 -31.00 -25.25 29.78
CA ASP A 4 -30.77 -24.09 28.89
C ASP A 4 -29.34 -24.02 28.30
N ASP A 5 -28.53 -25.07 28.43
CA ASP A 5 -27.13 -25.04 27.95
C ASP A 5 -26.95 -25.49 26.49
N ARG A 6 -28.01 -25.98 25.82
CA ARG A 6 -27.91 -26.46 24.43
C ARG A 6 -27.90 -25.36 23.37
N PHE A 7 -28.32 -24.13 23.72
CA PHE A 7 -28.45 -23.03 22.76
C PHE A 7 -27.23 -22.10 22.68
N LYS A 8 -26.28 -22.19 23.63
CA LYS A 8 -25.08 -21.33 23.62
C LYS A 8 -24.02 -21.75 22.60
N SER A 9 -24.05 -23.00 22.16
CA SER A 9 -23.04 -23.56 21.26
C SER A 9 -23.19 -23.10 19.80
N ASP A 10 -24.34 -22.53 19.44
CA ASP A 10 -24.68 -22.14 18.05
C ASP A 10 -24.33 -20.67 17.71
N LEU A 11 -23.80 -19.92 18.69
CA LEU A 11 -23.48 -18.50 18.53
C LEU A 11 -22.00 -18.21 18.19
N VAL A 12 -21.17 -19.25 18.10
CA VAL A 12 -19.82 -19.09 17.57
C VAL A 12 -19.94 -19.06 16.05
N ALA A 13 -20.10 -17.85 15.50
CA ALA A 13 -20.05 -17.62 14.07
C ALA A 13 -18.77 -18.28 13.51
N ARG A 14 -18.95 -19.33 12.72
CA ARG A 14 -17.84 -19.99 12.02
C ARG A 14 -17.14 -18.91 11.20
N PRO A 15 -15.80 -18.76 11.31
CA PRO A 15 -15.08 -17.88 10.42
C PRO A 15 -15.41 -18.29 8.96
N PRO A 16 -15.67 -17.34 8.05
CA PRO A 16 -15.92 -17.66 6.66
C PRO A 16 -14.78 -18.54 6.13
N GLN A 17 -15.12 -19.74 5.65
CA GLN A 17 -14.14 -20.75 5.21
C GLN A 17 -13.48 -20.40 3.87
N THR A 18 -13.99 -19.37 3.19
CA THR A 18 -13.47 -18.91 1.92
C THR A 18 -12.73 -17.60 2.16
N VAL A 19 -11.40 -17.71 2.19
CA VAL A 19 -10.55 -16.54 1.91
C VAL A 19 -10.81 -16.21 0.45
N GLU A 20 -11.65 -15.22 0.17
CA GLU A 20 -11.73 -14.65 -1.17
C GLU A 20 -10.30 -14.26 -1.55
N ARG A 21 -9.75 -14.95 -2.55
CA ARG A 21 -8.47 -14.56 -3.12
C ARG A 21 -8.74 -13.22 -3.78
N SER A 22 -8.37 -12.14 -3.09
CA SER A 22 -8.27 -10.85 -3.73
C SER A 22 -7.43 -11.05 -4.99
N GLU A 23 -8.00 -10.75 -6.15
CA GLU A 23 -7.30 -10.88 -7.44
C GLU A 23 -6.08 -9.95 -7.50
N GLU A 24 -6.08 -8.93 -6.65
CA GLU A 24 -5.01 -7.95 -6.52
C GLU A 24 -3.94 -8.39 -5.49
N PRO A 25 -2.65 -8.10 -5.76
CA PRO A 25 -1.61 -8.22 -4.76
C PRO A 25 -1.91 -7.35 -3.52
N PRO A 26 -1.38 -7.72 -2.33
CA PRO A 26 -1.56 -6.91 -1.14
C PRO A 26 -0.95 -5.51 -1.32
N VAL A 27 -1.61 -4.50 -0.73
CA VAL A 27 -1.09 -3.13 -0.70
C VAL A 27 0.18 -3.11 0.16
N VAL A 28 1.32 -2.84 -0.46
CA VAL A 28 2.61 -2.69 0.23
C VAL A 28 3.01 -1.23 0.47
N ALA A 29 2.44 -0.31 -0.30
CA ALA A 29 2.66 1.12 -0.13
C ALA A 29 1.46 1.92 -0.67
N ARG A 30 1.29 3.16 -0.17
CA ARG A 30 0.28 4.12 -0.65
C ARG A 30 0.92 5.49 -0.84
N LEU A 31 0.73 6.11 -2.01
CA LEU A 31 1.11 7.50 -2.29
C LEU A 31 -0.14 8.36 -2.32
N VAL A 32 -0.18 9.43 -1.53
CA VAL A 32 -1.24 10.45 -1.60
C VAL A 32 -0.57 11.82 -1.71
N VAL A 33 -0.93 12.58 -2.74
CA VAL A 33 -0.45 13.95 -2.96
C VAL A 33 -1.59 14.89 -3.33
N GLU A 34 -1.57 16.08 -2.75
CA GLU A 34 -2.37 17.22 -3.20
C GLU A 34 -1.58 17.96 -4.27
N ILE A 35 -2.22 18.29 -5.39
CA ILE A 35 -1.64 19.11 -6.47
C ILE A 35 -2.35 20.46 -6.49
N ARG A 36 -1.59 21.55 -6.35
CA ARG A 36 -2.07 22.93 -6.48
C ARG A 36 -1.42 23.56 -7.70
N SER A 37 -2.22 24.16 -8.58
CA SER A 37 -1.73 24.85 -9.77
C SER A 37 -2.48 26.17 -9.97
N ASP A 38 -1.76 27.21 -10.35
CA ASP A 38 -2.32 28.50 -10.81
C ASP A 38 -2.09 28.76 -12.30
N GLY A 39 -1.62 27.74 -13.04
CA GLY A 39 -1.27 27.82 -14.47
C GLY A 39 0.16 28.28 -14.75
N SER A 40 0.82 28.94 -13.80
CA SER A 40 2.23 29.35 -13.91
C SER A 40 3.15 28.54 -13.00
N ARG A 41 2.62 28.05 -11.88
CA ARG A 41 3.33 27.29 -10.87
C ARG A 41 2.49 26.11 -10.44
N THR A 42 3.14 24.96 -10.33
CA THR A 42 2.50 23.74 -9.84
C THR A 42 3.31 23.11 -8.72
N ILE A 43 2.62 22.73 -7.65
CA ILE A 43 3.22 22.13 -6.46
C ILE A 43 2.42 20.88 -6.10
N ALA A 44 3.11 19.76 -5.87
CA ALA A 44 2.55 18.56 -5.27
C ALA A 44 3.11 18.36 -3.86
N ARG A 45 2.24 18.11 -2.88
CA ARG A 45 2.63 17.83 -1.49
C ARG A 45 1.85 16.66 -0.93
N GLY A 46 2.53 15.77 -0.23
CA GLY A 46 1.89 14.62 0.36
C GLY A 46 2.88 13.66 1.01
N ALA A 47 2.56 12.37 0.98
CA ALA A 47 3.40 11.35 1.59
C ALA A 47 3.23 9.99 0.93
N ILE A 48 4.22 9.12 1.17
CA ILE A 48 4.14 7.69 0.94
C ILE A 48 4.11 6.97 2.27
N ASP A 49 3.14 6.10 2.43
CA ASP A 49 2.98 5.21 3.57
C ASP A 49 3.44 3.79 3.18
N ASP A 50 4.38 3.21 3.92
CA ASP A 50 4.74 1.78 3.86
C ASP A 50 3.74 1.01 4.74
N ALA A 51 2.86 0.25 4.09
CA ALA A 51 1.79 -0.47 4.78
C ALA A 51 2.30 -1.67 5.60
N GLN A 52 3.53 -2.14 5.36
CA GLN A 52 4.13 -3.27 6.08
C GLN A 52 4.85 -2.81 7.36
N HIS A 53 5.53 -1.67 7.31
CA HIS A 53 6.36 -1.16 8.43
C HIS A 53 5.74 0.01 9.18
N GLY A 54 4.66 0.61 8.67
CA GLY A 54 4.02 1.79 9.26
C GLY A 54 4.87 3.07 9.10
N GLU A 55 5.88 3.04 8.22
CA GLU A 55 6.72 4.20 7.94
C GLU A 55 6.00 5.17 7.00
N ARG A 56 6.23 6.47 7.21
CA ARG A 56 5.66 7.53 6.38
C ARG A 56 6.74 8.50 5.94
N VAL A 57 6.87 8.70 4.63
CA VAL A 57 7.86 9.59 4.02
C VAL A 57 7.16 10.74 3.31
N ALA A 58 7.48 11.98 3.69
CA ALA A 58 6.93 13.16 3.04
C ALA A 58 7.45 13.30 1.60
N ILE A 59 6.57 13.74 0.70
CA ILE A 59 6.87 14.02 -0.70
C ILE A 59 6.51 15.47 -1.00
N GLU A 60 7.46 16.23 -1.55
CA GLU A 60 7.21 17.52 -2.18
C GLU A 60 7.85 17.55 -3.57
N ALA A 61 7.08 17.96 -4.57
CA ALA A 61 7.55 18.17 -5.93
C ALA A 61 7.04 19.51 -6.45
N ARG A 62 7.84 20.18 -7.28
CA ARG A 62 7.52 21.48 -7.88
C ARG A 62 7.83 21.43 -9.37
N GLY A 63 7.05 22.16 -10.16
CA GLY A 63 7.31 22.37 -11.59
C GLY A 63 6.47 23.51 -12.14
N ASP A 64 6.92 24.09 -13.24
CA ASP A 64 6.24 25.21 -13.91
C ASP A 64 5.19 24.72 -14.91
N SER A 65 4.99 23.39 -14.99
CA SER A 65 3.92 22.75 -15.77
C SER A 65 3.55 21.38 -15.18
N PRO A 66 2.37 20.81 -15.52
CA PRO A 66 1.97 19.48 -15.07
C PRO A 66 2.96 18.37 -15.47
N MET A 67 3.54 18.46 -16.67
CA MET A 67 4.53 17.47 -17.14
C MET A 67 5.82 17.53 -16.32
N GLN A 68 6.32 18.74 -16.02
CA GLN A 68 7.48 18.89 -15.14
C GLN A 68 7.21 18.35 -13.74
N LEU A 69 6.01 18.58 -13.20
CA LEU A 69 5.60 18.02 -11.91
C LEU A 69 5.63 16.48 -11.91
N ALA A 70 5.10 15.85 -12.96
CA ALA A 70 5.11 14.39 -13.09
C ALA A 70 6.54 13.82 -13.09
N ILE A 71 7.45 14.46 -13.82
CA ILE A 71 8.87 14.09 -13.84
C ILE A 71 9.51 14.29 -12.45
N ALA A 72 9.21 15.40 -11.77
CA ALA A 72 9.72 15.68 -10.43
C ALA A 72 9.20 14.66 -9.39
N LEU A 73 7.93 14.27 -9.46
CA LEU A 73 7.34 13.21 -8.64
C LEU A 73 8.03 11.87 -8.91
N ALA A 74 8.20 11.48 -10.17
CA ALA A 74 8.90 10.24 -10.53
C ALA A 74 10.33 10.21 -9.95
N ARG A 75 11.06 11.33 -10.00
CA ARG A 75 12.39 11.44 -9.37
C ARG A 75 12.32 11.29 -7.85
N ALA A 76 11.35 11.92 -7.19
CA ALA A 76 11.16 11.79 -5.74
C ALA A 76 10.94 10.32 -5.34
N LEU A 77 10.17 9.56 -6.14
CA LEU A 77 9.96 8.13 -5.92
C LEU A 77 11.26 7.31 -6.00
N THR A 78 12.14 7.64 -6.94
CA THR A 78 13.43 6.91 -7.07
C THR A 78 14.43 7.20 -5.95
N GLN A 79 14.23 8.29 -5.21
CA GLN A 79 15.11 8.71 -4.11
C GLN A 79 14.65 8.21 -2.74
N LEU A 80 13.48 7.57 -2.68
CA LEU A 80 13.02 6.98 -1.44
C LEU A 80 14.02 5.94 -0.94
N PRO A 81 14.30 5.88 0.37
CA PRO A 81 14.93 4.72 0.97
C PRO A 81 14.20 3.49 0.46
N ARG A 82 14.92 2.45 0.04
CA ARG A 82 14.30 1.23 -0.47
C ARG A 82 13.35 0.68 0.60
N LEU A 83 12.07 1.05 0.52
CA LEU A 83 10.97 0.51 1.30
C LEU A 83 10.94 -0.97 0.97
N SER A 84 11.66 -1.76 1.77
CA SER A 84 11.64 -3.21 1.88
C SER A 84 11.44 -4.05 0.60
N ALA A 85 11.92 -3.60 -0.56
CA ALA A 85 11.91 -4.37 -1.83
C ALA A 85 12.63 -5.72 -1.73
N ARG A 86 13.38 -5.96 -0.64
CA ARG A 86 13.97 -7.26 -0.32
C ARG A 86 12.91 -8.37 -0.10
N SER A 87 11.71 -8.05 0.37
CA SER A 87 10.68 -9.05 0.63
C SER A 87 10.01 -9.56 -0.66
N ALA A 88 9.76 -8.67 -1.63
CA ALA A 88 9.14 -9.05 -2.92
C ALA A 88 10.08 -9.84 -3.84
N VAL A 89 11.38 -9.53 -3.83
CA VAL A 89 12.38 -10.20 -4.69
C VAL A 89 12.63 -11.65 -4.26
N ARG A 90 12.51 -11.96 -2.96
CA ARG A 90 12.75 -13.32 -2.44
C ARG A 90 11.67 -14.32 -2.89
N GLY A 91 10.43 -13.87 -3.08
CA GLY A 91 9.33 -14.71 -3.57
C GLY A 91 9.46 -15.12 -5.04
N LEU A 92 10.08 -14.29 -5.88
CA LEU A 92 10.31 -14.59 -7.30
C LEU A 92 11.49 -15.53 -7.54
N LEU A 93 12.52 -15.46 -6.69
CA LEU A 93 13.71 -16.32 -6.79
C LEU A 93 13.51 -17.73 -6.20
N GLY A 94 12.57 -17.91 -5.27
CA GLY A 94 12.24 -19.23 -4.70
C GLY A 94 11.57 -20.19 -5.70
N ARG A 95 10.87 -19.67 -6.72
CA ARG A 95 10.11 -20.49 -7.68
C ARG A 95 10.97 -21.18 -8.75
N ARG A 96 12.24 -20.80 -8.90
CA ARG A 96 13.14 -21.36 -9.92
C ARG A 96 13.94 -22.59 -9.47
N ARG A 97 13.81 -23.04 -8.22
CA ARG A 97 14.53 -24.23 -7.72
C ARG A 97 13.75 -25.53 -7.70
N ASP A 98 12.45 -25.51 -7.97
CA ASP A 98 11.59 -26.70 -7.98
C ASP A 98 11.14 -27.10 -9.39
N LYS A 99 12.05 -27.11 -10.38
CA LYS A 99 11.78 -27.72 -11.68
C LYS A 99 12.95 -28.58 -12.14
#